data_AF-A0A2S9J7P1-F1
#
_entry.id   AF-A0A2S9J7P1-F1
#
_cell.length_a   1.000
_cell.length_b   1.000
_cell.length_c   1.000
_cell.angle_alpha   90.00
_cell.angle_beta   90.00
_cell.angle_gamma   90.00
#
_symmetry.space_group_name_H-M   'P 1'
#
loop_
_entity.id
_entity.type
_entity.pdbx_description
1 polymer ?
#
loop_
_entity_poly.entity_id
_entity_poly.type
_entity_poly.pdbx_seq_one_letter_code
_entity_poly.pdbx_strand_id
1 'polypeptide(L)'
;MKHIYLLFTVFIFSACSKEEGYGPFNLKEGQEVELLVSHRYGAIGDIPLLLPQNESPQLALSGFDDREAGYTYRVKAKMVAYKGPQMMDGGPGHALQFMETISKEKYEGNETFELSLVRSIVPGPDVIWLQKDEGKYMYILNMGVQIQLTYTDEQVGEKLEEIWQHNKEIRQGYAEGIYNNIKWTSITATVTHDPEKFGKAYLVSHIKLDE
;
A
#
# COMPACT_ATOMS: atom_id res chain seq x y z
N MET A 1 24.09 -57.60 17.59
CA MET A 1 23.72 -56.27 18.14
C MET A 1 24.67 -55.15 17.67
N LYS A 2 25.06 -55.09 16.39
CA LYS A 2 25.94 -54.02 15.84
C LYS A 2 25.24 -53.07 14.86
N HIS A 3 24.04 -53.43 14.39
CA HIS A 3 23.28 -52.65 13.41
C HIS A 3 22.12 -51.84 14.02
N ILE A 4 21.83 -52.02 15.31
CA ILE A 4 20.77 -51.28 16.02
C ILE A 4 21.18 -49.81 16.27
N TYR A 5 22.45 -49.54 16.56
CA TYR A 5 22.95 -48.19 16.75
C TYR A 5 22.95 -47.35 15.46
N LEU A 6 23.00 -48.00 14.29
CA LEU A 6 23.00 -47.34 12.99
C LEU A 6 21.58 -46.98 12.52
N LEU A 7 20.57 -47.72 12.99
CA LEU A 7 19.16 -47.44 12.75
C LEU A 7 18.66 -46.25 13.59
N PHE A 8 19.17 -46.09 14.82
CA PHE A 8 18.82 -44.94 15.67
C PHE A 8 19.39 -43.61 15.17
N THR A 9 20.58 -43.59 14.56
CA THR A 9 21.17 -42.35 14.04
C THR A 9 20.43 -41.81 12.81
N VAL A 10 19.85 -42.67 11.96
CA VAL A 10 19.10 -42.21 10.79
C VAL A 10 17.76 -41.56 11.18
N PHE A 11 17.08 -42.06 12.21
CA PHE A 11 15.79 -41.50 12.64
C PHE A 11 15.89 -40.12 13.33
N ILE A 12 17.01 -39.79 13.96
CA ILE A 12 17.18 -38.51 14.68
C ILE A 12 17.42 -37.34 13.70
N PHE A 13 17.97 -37.61 12.52
CA PHE A 13 18.23 -36.56 11.51
C PHE A 13 17.09 -36.35 10.51
N SER A 14 16.10 -37.24 10.44
CA SER A 14 14.95 -37.11 9.53
C SER A 14 13.76 -36.31 10.11
N ALA A 15 13.80 -35.93 11.39
CA ALA A 15 12.66 -35.30 12.08
C ALA A 15 12.71 -33.77 12.20
N CYS A 16 13.76 -33.11 11.67
CA CYS A 16 13.87 -31.65 11.67
C CYS A 16 14.00 -31.12 10.25
N SER A 17 12.94 -31.24 9.43
CA SER A 17 12.79 -30.35 8.29
C SER A 17 12.69 -28.93 8.85
N LYS A 18 13.72 -28.10 8.67
CA LYS A 18 13.64 -26.68 9.04
C LYS A 18 12.53 -26.07 8.20
N GLU A 19 11.43 -25.72 8.86
CA GLU A 19 10.36 -24.97 8.23
C GLU A 19 10.94 -23.66 7.70
N GLU A 20 10.73 -23.40 6.41
CA GLU A 20 11.17 -22.16 5.77
C GLU A 20 10.53 -20.97 6.48
N GLY A 21 11.26 -19.86 6.59
CA GLY A 21 10.67 -18.64 7.12
C GLY A 21 10.83 -17.47 6.17
N TYR A 22 9.88 -16.55 6.27
CA TYR A 22 9.64 -15.51 5.29
C TYR A 22 9.78 -14.13 5.93
N GLY A 23 10.38 -13.20 5.18
CA GLY A 23 10.65 -11.84 5.63
C GLY A 23 11.73 -11.73 6.72
N PRO A 24 12.02 -10.50 7.18
CA PRO A 24 13.04 -10.23 8.20
C PRO A 24 12.74 -10.87 9.56
N PHE A 25 11.48 -11.21 9.82
CA PHE A 25 11.01 -11.85 11.06
C PHE A 25 10.97 -13.39 10.99
N ASN A 26 11.38 -14.00 9.86
CA ASN A 26 11.43 -15.46 9.68
C ASN A 26 10.08 -16.15 9.96
N LEU A 27 8.97 -15.51 9.54
CA LEU A 27 7.60 -15.97 9.77
C LEU A 27 7.34 -17.31 9.06
N LYS A 28 6.60 -18.22 9.70
CA LYS A 28 6.30 -19.56 9.15
C LYS A 28 4.99 -19.57 8.37
N GLU A 29 4.87 -20.49 7.41
CA GLU A 29 3.62 -20.71 6.68
C GLU A 29 2.48 -20.97 7.69
N GLY A 30 1.37 -20.24 7.53
CA GLY A 30 0.22 -20.35 8.43
C GLY A 30 0.40 -19.67 9.79
N GLN A 31 1.56 -19.07 10.08
CA GLN A 31 1.75 -18.31 11.31
C GLN A 31 0.82 -17.10 11.35
N GLU A 32 0.07 -16.98 12.44
CA GLU A 32 -0.77 -15.82 12.71
C GLU A 32 0.06 -14.71 13.35
N VAL A 33 -0.17 -13.48 12.88
CA VAL A 33 0.48 -12.27 13.38
C VAL A 33 -0.54 -11.17 13.51
N GLU A 34 -0.16 -10.14 14.25
CA GLU A 34 -0.95 -8.92 14.34
C GLU A 34 -0.21 -7.77 13.67
N LEU A 35 -0.97 -6.93 12.98
CA LEU A 35 -0.46 -5.77 12.26
C LEU A 35 -1.16 -4.50 12.74
N LEU A 36 -0.40 -3.42 12.84
CA LEU A 36 -0.90 -2.06 12.95
C LEU A 36 -0.96 -1.44 11.55
N VAL A 37 -2.14 -1.01 11.13
CA VAL A 37 -2.38 -0.33 9.86
C VAL A 37 -2.74 1.13 10.13
N SER A 38 -2.01 2.07 9.53
CA SER A 38 -2.15 3.50 9.80
C SER A 38 -3.43 4.10 9.20
N HIS A 39 -3.92 5.18 9.80
CA HIS A 39 -4.96 6.05 9.25
C HIS A 39 -4.62 6.71 7.91
N ARG A 40 -3.34 6.75 7.52
CA ARG A 40 -2.81 7.45 6.35
C ARG A 40 -2.93 6.61 5.07
N TYR A 41 -4.14 6.15 4.74
CA TYR A 41 -4.36 5.25 3.61
C TYR A 41 -3.88 5.89 2.30
N GLY A 42 -2.94 5.23 1.63
CA GLY A 42 -2.38 5.62 0.34
C GLY A 42 -1.23 6.62 0.43
N ALA A 43 -0.79 6.97 1.64
CA ALA A 43 0.33 7.87 1.85
C ALA A 43 1.68 7.24 1.49
N ILE A 44 2.67 8.08 1.26
CA ILE A 44 4.06 7.66 1.16
C ILE A 44 4.46 7.01 2.50
N GLY A 45 4.97 5.78 2.43
CA GLY A 45 5.30 4.98 3.62
C GLY A 45 4.10 4.37 4.33
N ASP A 46 2.93 4.30 3.69
CA ASP A 46 1.76 3.58 4.20
C ASP A 46 1.96 2.06 4.16
N ILE A 47 2.72 1.55 5.13
CA ILE A 47 3.09 0.14 5.27
C ILE A 47 2.59 -0.38 6.62
N PRO A 48 1.88 -1.54 6.66
CA PRO A 48 1.52 -2.17 7.92
C PRO A 48 2.74 -2.51 8.78
N LEU A 49 2.64 -2.32 10.10
CA LEU A 49 3.72 -2.63 11.05
C LEU A 49 3.41 -3.91 11.82
N LEU A 50 4.39 -4.79 11.96
CA LEU A 50 4.28 -6.02 12.73
C LEU A 50 4.29 -5.72 14.24
N LEU A 51 3.31 -6.25 14.96
CA LEU A 51 3.25 -6.13 16.41
C LEU A 51 3.88 -7.34 17.11
N PRO A 52 4.53 -7.14 18.29
CA PRO A 52 4.69 -5.86 19.02
C PRO A 52 5.91 -5.03 18.60
N GLN A 53 6.70 -5.44 17.60
CA GLN A 53 7.96 -4.79 17.23
C GLN A 53 7.78 -3.39 16.64
N ASN A 54 6.62 -3.09 16.05
CA ASN A 54 6.32 -1.87 15.30
C ASN A 54 7.26 -1.62 14.12
N GLU A 55 7.62 -2.70 13.43
CA GLU A 55 8.54 -2.68 12.29
C GLU A 55 7.87 -3.25 11.04
N SER A 56 8.26 -2.78 9.86
CA SER A 56 7.72 -3.29 8.59
C SER A 56 8.11 -4.77 8.40
N PRO A 57 7.14 -5.67 8.15
CA PRO A 57 7.43 -7.07 7.88
C PRO A 57 8.00 -7.29 6.47
N GLN A 58 8.11 -6.25 5.63
CA GLN A 58 8.51 -6.34 4.22
C GLN A 58 7.69 -7.38 3.43
N LEU A 59 6.43 -7.57 3.83
CA LEU A 59 5.46 -8.47 3.23
C LEU A 59 4.17 -7.68 3.00
N ALA A 60 3.53 -7.88 1.84
CA ALA A 60 2.28 -7.21 1.53
C ALA A 60 1.13 -7.75 2.39
N LEU A 61 0.24 -6.87 2.86
CA LEU A 61 -1.05 -7.25 3.44
C LEU A 61 -2.08 -7.40 2.32
N SER A 62 -2.68 -8.59 2.19
CA SER A 62 -3.67 -8.88 1.15
C SER A 62 -5.06 -9.16 1.74
N GLY A 63 -6.11 -8.88 0.96
CA GLY A 63 -7.51 -9.17 1.33
C GLY A 63 -8.09 -8.25 2.40
N PHE A 64 -7.51 -7.08 2.64
CA PHE A 64 -8.05 -6.09 3.58
C PHE A 64 -8.78 -4.96 2.84
N ASP A 65 -9.92 -5.30 2.24
CA ASP A 65 -10.66 -4.40 1.33
C ASP A 65 -11.55 -3.39 2.08
N ASP A 66 -11.89 -3.66 3.34
CA ASP A 66 -12.73 -2.79 4.18
C ASP A 66 -11.96 -1.60 4.81
N ARG A 67 -10.75 -1.32 4.32
CA ARG A 67 -9.90 -0.25 4.87
C ARG A 67 -10.48 1.11 4.53
N GLU A 68 -10.81 1.88 5.56
CA GLU A 68 -11.19 3.29 5.43
C GLU A 68 -10.04 4.23 5.83
N ALA A 69 -9.89 5.33 5.09
CA ALA A 69 -9.03 6.44 5.46
C ALA A 69 -9.47 7.06 6.79
N GLY A 70 -8.53 7.58 7.58
CA GLY A 70 -8.85 8.19 8.89
C GLY A 70 -8.90 7.22 10.05
N TYR A 71 -8.80 5.91 9.82
CA TYR A 71 -8.85 4.93 10.90
C TYR A 71 -7.53 4.17 11.03
N THR A 72 -7.08 4.03 12.27
CA THR A 72 -6.00 3.10 12.61
C THR A 72 -6.62 1.74 12.93
N TYR A 73 -6.03 0.67 12.42
CA TYR A 73 -6.51 -0.69 12.64
C TYR A 73 -5.44 -1.53 13.30
N ARG A 74 -5.87 -2.36 14.25
CA ARG A 74 -5.14 -3.57 14.62
C ARG A 74 -5.83 -4.73 13.93
N VAL A 75 -5.10 -5.45 13.08
CA VAL A 75 -5.66 -6.57 12.31
C VAL A 75 -4.88 -7.84 12.61
N LYS A 76 -5.58 -8.97 12.51
CA LYS A 76 -4.96 -10.29 12.51
C LYS A 76 -4.74 -10.72 11.07
N ALA A 77 -3.56 -11.24 10.79
CA ALA A 77 -3.21 -11.75 9.48
C ALA A 77 -2.46 -13.08 9.60
N LYS A 78 -2.44 -13.85 8.52
CA LYS A 78 -1.76 -15.13 8.43
C LYS A 78 -0.71 -15.09 7.35
N MET A 79 0.47 -15.57 7.66
CA MET A 79 1.53 -15.76 6.68
C MET A 79 1.09 -16.80 5.63
N VAL A 80 1.11 -16.41 4.36
CA VAL A 80 0.82 -17.28 3.22
C VAL A 80 1.98 -17.22 2.25
N ALA A 81 2.65 -18.37 2.10
CA ALA A 81 3.75 -18.55 1.20
C ALA A 81 3.25 -18.67 -0.23
N TYR A 82 3.85 -17.89 -1.13
CA TYR A 82 3.65 -18.08 -2.55
C TYR A 82 4.29 -19.39 -3.00
N LYS A 83 3.50 -20.23 -3.71
CA LYS A 83 3.92 -21.56 -4.20
C LYS A 83 3.94 -21.64 -5.74
N GLY A 84 3.77 -20.52 -6.43
CA GLY A 84 3.80 -20.46 -7.88
C GLY A 84 5.22 -20.33 -8.45
N PRO A 85 5.37 -20.22 -9.78
CA PRO A 85 6.66 -20.03 -10.42
C PRO A 85 7.32 -18.73 -9.96
N GLN A 86 8.63 -18.74 -9.73
CA GLN A 86 9.39 -17.52 -9.42
C GLN A 86 9.19 -16.49 -10.54
N MET A 87 8.64 -15.34 -10.21
CA MET A 87 8.49 -14.23 -11.15
C MET A 87 9.81 -13.44 -11.21
N MET A 88 10.25 -13.12 -12.42
CA MET A 88 11.53 -12.42 -12.71
C MET A 88 11.48 -10.92 -12.32
N ASP A 89 10.28 -10.44 -12.01
CA ASP A 89 9.84 -9.05 -12.02
C ASP A 89 9.16 -8.63 -10.70
N GLY A 90 9.27 -9.44 -9.64
CA GLY A 90 8.79 -9.08 -8.30
C GLY A 90 7.27 -9.18 -8.11
N GLY A 91 6.57 -9.92 -8.98
CA GLY A 91 5.15 -10.29 -8.83
C GLY A 91 4.84 -11.08 -7.54
N PRO A 92 3.55 -11.34 -7.23
CA PRO A 92 3.03 -11.52 -5.87
C PRO A 92 3.87 -12.51 -5.05
N GLY A 93 4.74 -11.93 -4.21
CA GLY A 93 5.54 -12.66 -3.26
C GLY A 93 4.69 -13.18 -2.11
N HIS A 94 5.35 -13.87 -1.18
CA HIS A 94 4.72 -14.26 0.07
C HIS A 94 4.02 -13.05 0.73
N ALA A 95 2.87 -13.27 1.35
CA ALA A 95 2.01 -12.20 1.83
C ALA A 95 1.44 -12.52 3.21
N LEU A 96 0.96 -11.47 3.88
CA LEU A 96 0.14 -11.57 5.07
C LEU A 96 -1.32 -11.48 4.63
N GLN A 97 -2.03 -12.60 4.66
CA GLN A 97 -3.45 -12.64 4.34
C GLN A 97 -4.26 -12.14 5.53
N PHE A 98 -5.03 -11.07 5.34
CA PHE A 98 -5.96 -10.56 6.32
C PHE A 98 -6.94 -11.66 6.77
N MET A 99 -7.19 -11.71 8.08
CA MET A 99 -8.16 -12.64 8.69
C MET A 99 -9.33 -11.88 9.32
N GLU A 100 -9.02 -10.92 10.20
CA GLU A 100 -10.03 -10.16 10.93
C GLU A 100 -9.47 -8.84 11.45
N THR A 101 -10.37 -7.89 11.70
CA THR A 101 -10.06 -6.64 12.41
C THR A 101 -10.22 -6.85 13.91
N ILE A 102 -9.13 -6.69 14.66
CA ILE A 102 -9.12 -6.78 16.13
C ILE A 102 -9.65 -5.46 16.72
N SER A 103 -9.17 -4.33 16.21
CA SER A 103 -9.67 -3.02 16.59
C SER A 103 -9.63 -2.04 15.41
N LYS A 104 -10.55 -1.08 15.46
CA LYS A 104 -10.65 0.04 14.52
C LYS A 104 -10.85 1.30 15.36
N GLU A 105 -9.90 2.22 15.27
CA GLU A 105 -9.89 3.44 16.06
C GLU A 105 -9.89 4.63 15.13
N LYS A 106 -10.83 5.55 15.38
CA LYS A 106 -10.88 6.82 14.66
C LYS A 106 -9.66 7.65 15.04
N TYR A 107 -8.97 8.16 14.03
CA TYR A 107 -7.87 9.08 14.26
C TYR A 107 -8.41 10.46 14.65
N GLU A 108 -7.91 11.00 15.76
CA GLU A 108 -8.33 12.30 16.30
C GLU A 108 -7.25 13.39 16.15
N GLY A 109 -6.09 13.07 15.57
CA GLY A 109 -5.02 14.02 15.29
C GLY A 109 -5.24 14.84 14.01
N ASN A 110 -4.33 15.79 13.77
CA ASN A 110 -4.35 16.72 12.63
C ASN A 110 -3.00 16.82 11.89
N GLU A 111 -2.11 15.86 12.15
CA GLU A 111 -0.78 15.78 11.59
C GLU A 111 -0.83 15.64 10.07
N THR A 112 0.07 16.33 9.40
CA THR A 112 0.21 16.25 7.95
C THR A 112 0.92 14.96 7.54
N PHE A 113 0.60 14.49 6.33
CA PHE A 113 1.29 13.39 5.67
C PHE A 113 1.32 13.63 4.16
N GLU A 114 2.09 12.84 3.44
CA GLU A 114 2.35 13.04 2.02
C GLU A 114 1.71 11.96 1.16
N LEU A 115 1.09 12.37 0.05
CA LEU A 115 0.62 11.49 -1.02
C LEU A 115 1.51 11.67 -2.25
N SER A 116 1.87 10.57 -2.91
CA SER A 116 2.42 10.63 -4.27
C SER A 116 1.28 10.54 -5.27
N LEU A 117 1.09 11.58 -6.10
CA LEU A 117 0.09 11.56 -7.16
C LEU A 117 0.58 10.86 -8.42
N VAL A 118 1.90 10.69 -8.57
CA VAL A 118 2.51 9.83 -9.60
C VAL A 118 2.76 8.45 -9.02
N ARG A 119 2.36 7.39 -9.73
CA ARG A 119 2.66 6.00 -9.36
C ARG A 119 3.21 5.22 -10.55
N SER A 120 4.20 4.38 -10.27
CA SER A 120 4.75 3.45 -11.24
C SER A 120 3.92 2.18 -11.32
N ILE A 121 3.59 1.75 -12.52
CA ILE A 121 3.01 0.42 -12.79
C ILE A 121 4.13 -0.38 -13.47
N VAL A 122 4.67 -1.40 -12.82
CA VAL A 122 5.75 -2.22 -13.41
C VAL A 122 5.19 -3.55 -13.93
N PRO A 123 5.47 -3.95 -15.20
CA PRO A 123 6.10 -3.15 -16.25
C PRO A 123 5.12 -2.14 -16.86
N GLY A 124 5.54 -0.89 -17.02
CA GLY A 124 4.66 0.17 -17.52
C GLY A 124 5.19 1.57 -17.20
N PRO A 125 4.58 2.61 -17.81
CA PRO A 125 4.95 3.99 -17.52
C PRO A 125 4.40 4.41 -16.15
N ASP A 126 5.02 5.45 -15.60
CA ASP A 126 4.42 6.18 -14.50
C ASP A 126 3.09 6.80 -14.95
N VAL A 127 2.14 6.86 -14.03
CA VAL A 127 0.79 7.39 -14.28
C VAL A 127 0.36 8.32 -13.15
N ILE A 128 -0.38 9.37 -13.50
CA ILE A 128 -0.97 10.26 -12.51
C ILE A 128 -2.31 9.66 -12.02
N TRP A 129 -2.40 9.40 -10.72
CA TRP A 129 -3.56 8.80 -10.04
C TRP A 129 -4.55 9.86 -9.53
N LEU A 130 -4.77 10.90 -10.34
CA LEU A 130 -5.73 11.97 -10.09
C LEU A 130 -6.80 11.98 -11.18
N GLN A 131 -8.06 12.00 -10.77
CA GLN A 131 -9.21 12.15 -11.66
C GLN A 131 -10.07 13.33 -11.21
N LYS A 132 -11.01 13.75 -12.07
CA LYS A 132 -12.02 14.73 -11.71
C LYS A 132 -13.39 14.18 -12.08
N ASP A 133 -14.29 14.14 -11.11
CA ASP A 133 -15.65 13.66 -11.26
C ASP A 133 -16.62 14.66 -10.62
N GLU A 134 -17.62 15.10 -11.36
CA GLU A 134 -18.58 16.13 -10.94
C GLU A 134 -17.93 17.38 -10.29
N GLY A 135 -16.77 17.81 -10.81
CA GLY A 135 -16.02 18.95 -10.28
C GLY A 135 -15.16 18.66 -9.04
N LYS A 136 -15.15 17.42 -8.54
CA LYS A 136 -14.34 16.98 -7.39
C LYS A 136 -13.09 16.26 -7.87
N TYR A 137 -11.95 16.58 -7.26
CA TYR A 137 -10.71 15.85 -7.51
C TYR A 137 -10.72 14.54 -6.73
N MET A 138 -10.55 13.42 -7.42
CA MET A 138 -10.56 12.08 -6.85
C MET A 138 -9.17 11.47 -6.98
N TYR A 139 -8.57 11.14 -5.84
CA TYR A 139 -7.32 10.38 -5.76
C TYR A 139 -7.64 8.89 -5.65
N ILE A 140 -7.02 8.10 -6.52
CA ILE A 140 -7.15 6.65 -6.47
C ILE A 140 -6.24 6.14 -5.34
N LEU A 141 -6.79 5.41 -4.38
CA LEU A 141 -6.00 4.81 -3.29
C LEU A 141 -5.53 3.40 -3.66
N ASN A 142 -6.47 2.62 -4.19
CA ASN A 142 -6.30 1.26 -4.67
C ASN A 142 -7.33 1.00 -5.78
N MET A 143 -7.25 -0.16 -6.44
CA MET A 143 -8.29 -0.58 -7.39
C MET A 143 -9.67 -0.57 -6.73
N GLY A 144 -10.57 0.28 -7.23
CA GLY A 144 -11.93 0.41 -6.72
C GLY A 144 -12.11 1.33 -5.50
N VAL A 145 -11.02 1.84 -4.91
CA VAL A 145 -11.09 2.75 -3.76
C VAL A 145 -10.51 4.11 -4.13
N GLN A 146 -11.30 5.15 -3.94
CA GLN A 146 -10.92 6.53 -4.18
C GLN A 146 -11.27 7.43 -3.01
N ILE A 147 -10.52 8.53 -2.86
CA ILE A 147 -10.76 9.56 -1.86
C ILE A 147 -10.79 10.93 -2.52
N GLN A 148 -11.65 11.82 -2.04
CA GLN A 148 -11.68 13.19 -2.54
C GLN A 148 -10.42 13.93 -2.06
N LEU A 149 -9.83 14.76 -2.93
CA LEU A 149 -8.88 15.79 -2.54
C LEU A 149 -9.62 17.14 -2.48
N THR A 150 -9.79 17.68 -1.28
CA THR A 150 -10.18 19.08 -1.05
C THR A 150 -8.91 19.93 -0.93
N TYR A 151 -9.04 21.26 -0.92
CA TYR A 151 -7.88 22.15 -0.91
C TYR A 151 -8.11 23.35 -0.01
N THR A 152 -7.03 23.85 0.59
CA THR A 152 -7.08 24.96 1.56
C THR A 152 -7.36 26.32 0.93
N ASP A 153 -6.95 26.51 -0.32
CA ASP A 153 -7.01 27.80 -1.01
C ASP A 153 -7.02 27.63 -2.54
N GLU A 154 -7.33 28.73 -3.23
CA GLU A 154 -7.43 28.78 -4.69
C GLU A 154 -6.12 28.36 -5.38
N GLN A 155 -4.96 28.71 -4.83
CA GLN A 155 -3.66 28.37 -5.41
C GLN A 155 -3.42 26.85 -5.43
N VAL A 156 -3.79 26.14 -4.36
CA VAL A 156 -3.74 24.67 -4.35
C VAL A 156 -4.75 24.08 -5.33
N GLY A 157 -5.95 24.68 -5.42
CA GLY A 157 -6.99 24.27 -6.38
C GLY A 157 -6.55 24.41 -7.84
N GLU A 158 -5.87 25.50 -8.20
CA GLU A 158 -5.30 25.73 -9.54
C GLU A 158 -4.23 24.69 -9.89
N LYS A 159 -3.37 24.33 -8.94
CA LYS A 159 -2.37 23.27 -9.15
C LYS A 159 -3.01 21.90 -9.38
N LEU A 160 -4.05 21.55 -8.61
CA LEU A 160 -4.81 20.31 -8.85
C LEU A 160 -5.46 20.30 -10.23
N GLU A 161 -5.98 21.45 -10.68
CA GLU A 161 -6.54 21.59 -12.02
C GLU A 161 -5.48 21.39 -13.10
N GLU A 162 -4.30 22.03 -12.98
CA GLU A 162 -3.19 21.88 -13.93
C GLU A 162 -2.77 20.40 -14.05
N ILE A 163 -2.59 19.73 -12.92
CA ILE A 163 -2.22 18.30 -12.89
C ILE A 163 -3.29 17.44 -13.56
N TRP A 164 -4.57 17.72 -13.28
CA TRP A 164 -5.67 16.96 -13.86
C TRP A 164 -5.77 17.15 -15.38
N GLN A 165 -5.66 18.40 -15.88
CA GLN A 165 -5.67 18.69 -17.31
C GLN A 165 -4.53 17.97 -18.03
N HIS A 166 -3.32 18.03 -17.47
CA HIS A 166 -2.17 17.29 -18.02
C HIS A 166 -2.42 15.78 -18.06
N ASN A 167 -2.98 15.20 -17.00
CA ASN A 167 -3.33 13.77 -16.98
C ASN A 167 -4.40 13.42 -18.03
N LYS A 168 -5.37 14.29 -18.24
CA LYS A 168 -6.41 14.13 -19.27
C LYS A 168 -5.80 14.11 -20.67
N GLU A 169 -4.85 15.00 -20.96
CA GLU A 169 -4.12 15.04 -22.23
C GLU A 169 -3.31 13.76 -22.48
N ILE A 170 -2.59 13.25 -21.45
CA ILE A 170 -1.86 11.98 -21.55
C ILE A 170 -2.81 10.82 -21.87
N ARG A 171 -3.92 10.70 -21.12
CA ARG A 171 -4.90 9.61 -21.31
C ARG A 171 -5.53 9.67 -22.70
N GLN A 172 -5.86 10.86 -23.19
CA GLN A 172 -6.37 11.04 -24.54
C GLN A 172 -5.32 10.64 -25.58
N GLY A 173 -4.07 11.08 -25.41
CA GLY A 173 -2.95 10.68 -26.25
C GLY A 173 -2.80 9.17 -26.35
N TYR A 174 -2.84 8.44 -25.22
CA TYR A 174 -2.77 6.98 -25.23
C TYR A 174 -3.92 6.33 -26.00
N ALA A 175 -5.14 6.86 -25.90
CA ALA A 175 -6.28 6.38 -26.69
C ALA A 175 -6.10 6.59 -28.20
N GLU A 176 -5.30 7.59 -28.59
CA GLU A 176 -4.96 7.93 -29.97
C GLU A 176 -3.62 7.29 -30.43
N GLY A 177 -2.96 6.49 -29.58
CA GLY A 177 -1.66 5.87 -29.85
C GLY A 177 -0.44 6.80 -29.71
N ILE A 178 -0.63 7.98 -29.13
CA ILE A 178 0.42 8.97 -28.85
C ILE A 178 0.89 8.81 -27.40
N TYR A 179 2.15 8.44 -27.24
CA TYR A 179 2.74 8.25 -25.91
C TYR A 179 3.49 9.51 -25.47
N ASN A 180 2.81 10.37 -24.72
CA ASN A 180 3.41 11.52 -24.08
C ASN A 180 4.01 11.13 -22.72
N ASN A 181 5.16 11.71 -22.39
CA ASN A 181 5.75 11.56 -21.06
C ASN A 181 5.00 12.44 -20.04
N ILE A 182 5.00 12.02 -18.78
CA ILE A 182 4.55 12.89 -17.69
C ILE A 182 5.50 14.09 -17.60
N LYS A 183 4.93 15.29 -17.45
CA LYS A 183 5.67 16.55 -17.31
C LYS A 183 6.57 16.55 -16.06
N TRP A 184 6.07 15.98 -14.97
CA TRP A 184 6.72 15.94 -13.67
C TRP A 184 7.18 14.52 -13.33
N THR A 185 8.44 14.38 -12.93
CA THR A 185 8.97 13.12 -12.39
C THR A 185 8.41 12.80 -11.01
N SER A 186 7.97 13.81 -10.26
CA SER A 186 7.26 13.62 -8.99
C SER A 186 6.21 14.70 -8.74
N ILE A 187 5.10 14.29 -8.12
CA ILE A 187 4.03 15.18 -7.65
C ILE A 187 3.67 14.74 -6.23
N THR A 188 4.06 15.55 -5.24
CA THR A 188 3.81 15.26 -3.82
C THR A 188 2.79 16.24 -3.27
N ALA A 189 1.69 15.72 -2.73
CA ALA A 189 0.67 16.50 -2.03
C ALA A 189 0.83 16.32 -0.52
N THR A 190 1.01 17.43 0.21
CA THR A 190 0.92 17.44 1.67
C THR A 190 -0.55 17.60 2.07
N VAL A 191 -1.04 16.67 2.88
CA VAL A 191 -2.45 16.57 3.24
C VAL A 191 -2.68 16.34 4.72
N THR A 192 -3.86 16.69 5.20
CA THR A 192 -4.44 16.19 6.45
C THR A 192 -5.76 15.46 6.15
N HIS A 193 -6.33 14.79 7.16
CA HIS A 193 -7.74 14.41 7.06
C HIS A 193 -8.60 15.66 6.97
N ASP A 194 -9.59 15.66 6.07
CA ASP A 194 -10.56 16.75 5.99
C ASP A 194 -11.54 16.64 7.18
N PRO A 195 -11.60 17.63 8.08
CA PRO A 195 -12.48 17.57 9.25
C PRO A 195 -13.97 17.63 8.87
N GLU A 196 -14.33 18.24 7.74
CA GLU A 196 -15.73 18.33 7.29
C GLU A 196 -16.18 17.06 6.56
N LYS A 197 -15.21 16.27 6.06
CA LYS A 197 -15.44 15.06 5.25
C LYS A 197 -14.57 13.89 5.72
N PHE A 198 -14.52 13.69 7.02
CA PHE A 198 -13.64 12.69 7.63
C PHE A 198 -13.81 11.29 7.01
N GLY A 199 -12.68 10.66 6.67
CA GLY A 199 -12.63 9.34 6.03
C GLY A 199 -13.16 9.28 4.59
N LYS A 200 -13.55 10.43 4.02
CA LYS A 200 -14.05 10.56 2.63
C LYS A 200 -13.26 11.59 1.82
N ALA A 201 -12.51 12.49 2.48
CA ALA A 201 -11.60 13.42 1.82
C ALA A 201 -10.31 13.65 2.60
N TYR A 202 -9.27 14.02 1.85
CA TYR A 202 -8.04 14.61 2.36
C TYR A 202 -7.97 16.08 1.97
N LEU A 203 -7.62 16.93 2.92
CA LEU A 203 -7.43 18.37 2.71
C LEU A 203 -5.98 18.62 2.30
N VAL A 204 -5.79 19.07 1.06
CA VAL A 204 -4.49 19.39 0.49
C VAL A 204 -4.10 20.80 0.88
N SER A 205 -2.95 20.96 1.54
CA SER A 205 -2.39 22.25 1.95
C SER A 205 -1.19 22.68 1.11
N HIS A 206 -0.51 21.74 0.47
CA HIS A 206 0.64 22.04 -0.38
C HIS A 206 0.81 21.00 -1.49
N ILE A 207 1.29 21.45 -2.64
CA ILE A 207 1.68 20.60 -3.77
C ILE A 207 3.08 21.00 -4.23
N LYS A 208 3.99 20.02 -4.16
CA LYS A 208 5.34 20.09 -4.70
C LYS A 208 5.39 19.34 -6.04
N LEU A 209 5.95 20.01 -7.04
CA LEU A 209 6.15 19.50 -8.39
C LEU A 209 7.65 19.45 -8.65
N ASP A 210 8.17 18.29 -9.02
CA ASP A 210 9.55 18.13 -9.45
C ASP A 210 9.56 17.75 -10.95
N GLU A 211 10.36 18.46 -11.74
CA GLU A 211 10.55 18.23 -13.19
C GLU A 211 11.65 17.19 -13.43
#